data_AF-A0AAX6BKR7-F1
#
_entry.id   AF-A0AAX6BKR7-F1
#
_cell.length_a   1.000
_cell.length_b   1.000
_cell.length_c   1.000
_cell.angle_alpha   90.00
_cell.angle_beta   90.00
_cell.angle_gamma   90.00
#
_symmetry.space_group_name_H-M   'P 1'
#
loop_
_entity.id
_entity.type
_entity.pdbx_description
1 polymer ?
#
loop_
_entity_poly.entity_id
_entity_poly.type
_entity_poly.pdbx_seq_one_letter_code
_entity_poly.pdbx_strand_id
1 'polypeptide(L)'
;MCFTPVVCIIFGYKDLLTSTSNTNPAETVELFQTFCLYTLIENPVFNSGETFSVDPKAPVFQLREESCVLFESDDPFYNPYGVWRLNKIS
;
A
#
# COMPACT_ATOMS: atom_id res chain seq x y z
N MET A 1 20.35 -3.58 -2.50
CA MET A 1 19.45 -3.40 -3.66
C MET A 1 18.71 -2.11 -3.46
N CYS A 2 18.68 -1.20 -4.44
CA CYS A 2 17.83 -0.02 -4.37
C CYS A 2 16.38 -0.46 -4.55
N PHE A 3 15.57 -0.33 -3.50
CA PHE A 3 14.12 -0.40 -3.62
C PHE A 3 13.68 0.91 -4.26
N THR A 4 13.12 0.88 -5.46
CA THR A 4 12.37 2.04 -5.97
C THR A 4 10.95 1.87 -5.45
N PRO A 5 10.53 2.61 -4.41
CA PRO A 5 9.16 2.54 -3.92
C PRO A 5 8.23 3.17 -4.96
N VAL A 6 7.05 2.57 -5.14
CA VAL A 6 5.92 3.18 -5.83
C VAL A 6 4.87 3.52 -4.80
N VAL A 7 4.34 4.73 -4.90
CA VAL A 7 3.37 5.29 -3.94
C VAL A 7 2.05 5.60 -4.62
N CYS A 8 0.94 5.31 -3.93
CA CYS A 8 -0.37 5.88 -4.21
C CYS A 8 -0.77 6.77 -3.03
N ILE A 9 -0.89 8.08 -3.26
CA ILE A 9 -1.33 9.04 -2.25
C ILE A 9 -2.85 9.00 -2.13
N ILE A 10 -3.37 8.85 -0.92
CA ILE A 10 -4.81 8.74 -0.67
C ILE A 10 -5.24 9.77 0.37
N PHE A 11 -5.94 10.82 -0.05
CA PHE A 11 -6.43 11.84 0.86
C PHE A 11 -7.47 11.28 1.86
N GLY A 12 -7.23 11.52 3.14
CA GLY A 12 -8.11 11.05 4.23
C GLY A 12 -7.87 9.61 4.66
N TYR A 13 -6.90 8.91 4.04
CA TYR A 13 -6.52 7.53 4.36
C TYR A 13 -4.99 7.41 4.41
N LYS A 14 -4.49 6.23 4.79
CA LYS A 14 -3.07 5.88 4.65
C LYS A 14 -2.67 5.80 3.19
N ASP A 15 -1.50 6.31 2.83
CA ASP A 15 -0.96 6.10 1.48
C ASP A 15 -0.55 4.63 1.28
N LEU A 16 -0.50 4.17 0.03
CA LEU A 16 0.00 2.83 -0.29
C LEU A 16 1.41 2.90 -0.81
N LEU A 17 2.25 1.98 -0.34
CA LEU A 17 3.63 1.89 -0.76
C LEU A 17 3.99 0.44 -1.07
N THR A 18 4.55 0.19 -2.26
CA THR A 18 5.06 -1.14 -2.65
C THR A 18 6.39 -1.00 -3.40
N SER A 19 7.02 -2.12 -3.73
CA SER A 19 8.24 -2.16 -4.54
C SER A 19 7.99 -2.75 -5.92
N THR A 20 8.55 -2.11 -6.95
CA THR A 20 8.52 -2.61 -8.33
C THR A 20 9.51 -3.73 -8.61
N SER A 21 10.39 -4.07 -7.66
CA SER A 21 11.40 -5.10 -7.90
C SER A 21 10.80 -6.50 -8.07
N ASN A 22 9.59 -6.73 -7.54
CA ASN A 22 8.94 -8.03 -7.45
C ASN A 22 7.55 -8.09 -8.14
N THR A 23 7.13 -7.00 -8.77
CA THR A 23 5.84 -6.87 -9.44
C THR A 23 6.03 -6.21 -10.80
N ASN A 24 5.22 -6.60 -11.79
CA ASN A 24 5.16 -5.82 -13.01
C ASN A 24 4.30 -4.55 -12.78
N PRO A 25 4.42 -3.50 -13.63
CA PRO A 25 3.65 -2.27 -13.45
C PRO A 25 2.13 -2.46 -13.47
N ALA A 26 1.60 -3.37 -14.28
CA ALA A 26 0.16 -3.63 -14.36
C ALA A 26 -0.37 -4.28 -13.07
N GLU A 27 0.36 -5.25 -12.52
CA GLU A 27 0.07 -5.89 -11.22
C GLU A 27 0.07 -4.85 -10.08
N THR A 28 0.99 -3.89 -10.13
CA THR A 28 1.07 -2.82 -9.13
C THR A 28 -0.15 -1.89 -9.21
N VAL A 29 -0.57 -1.54 -10.42
CA VAL A 29 -1.76 -0.71 -10.65
C VAL A 29 -3.02 -1.45 -10.16
N GLU A 30 -3.16 -2.73 -10.50
CA GLU A 30 -4.31 -3.55 -10.08
C GLU A 30 -4.37 -3.72 -8.56
N LEU A 31 -3.22 -3.98 -7.92
CA LEU A 31 -3.10 -4.05 -6.46
C LEU A 31 -3.60 -2.75 -5.81
N PHE A 32 -3.09 -1.61 -6.26
CA PHE A 32 -3.45 -0.31 -5.70
C PHE A 32 -4.92 0.02 -5.92
N GLN A 33 -5.42 -0.13 -7.14
CA GLN A 33 -6.82 0.17 -7.45
C GLN A 33 -7.77 -0.72 -6.64
N THR A 34 -7.50 -2.03 -6.57
CA THR A 34 -8.34 -2.97 -5.84
C THR A 34 -8.28 -2.72 -4.33
N PHE A 35 -7.10 -2.49 -3.76
CA PHE A 35 -6.96 -2.19 -2.33
C PHE A 35 -7.68 -0.90 -1.95
N CYS A 36 -7.52 0.17 -2.73
CA CYS A 36 -8.22 1.44 -2.51
C CYS A 36 -9.74 1.24 -2.59
N LEU A 37 -10.22 0.55 -3.63
CA LEU A 37 -11.65 0.33 -3.83
C LEU A 37 -12.26 -0.51 -2.70
N TYR A 38 -11.60 -1.60 -2.32
CA TYR A 38 -12.02 -2.45 -1.21
C TYR A 38 -12.07 -1.68 0.11
N THR A 39 -11.04 -0.86 0.37
CA THR A 39 -11.00 0.00 1.57
C THR A 39 -12.16 0.99 1.60
N LEU A 40 -12.47 1.63 0.46
CA LEU A 40 -13.53 2.63 0.37
C LEU A 40 -14.94 2.05 0.46
N ILE A 41 -15.18 0.89 -0.15
CA ILE A 41 -16.51 0.27 -0.21
C ILE A 41 -16.81 -0.52 1.06
N GLU A 42 -15.87 -1.37 1.48
CA GLU A 42 -16.11 -2.34 2.56
C GLU A 42 -15.67 -1.81 3.92
N ASN A 43 -14.87 -0.74 3.96
CA ASN A 43 -14.31 -0.13 5.17
C ASN A 43 -13.80 -1.18 6.19
N PRO A 44 -12.94 -2.11 5.75
CA PRO A 44 -12.42 -3.15 6.62
C PRO A 44 -11.50 -2.56 7.68
N VAL A 45 -11.41 -3.24 8.83
CA VAL A 45 -10.37 -2.97 9.82
C VAL A 45 -9.17 -3.87 9.48
N PHE A 46 -8.06 -3.26 9.06
CA PHE A 46 -6.81 -3.96 8.82
C PHE A 46 -5.91 -3.95 10.06
N ASN A 47 -5.16 -5.03 10.24
CA ASN A 47 -4.08 -5.12 11.21
C ASN A 47 -2.73 -5.32 10.50
N SER A 48 -1.69 -4.66 11.00
CA SER A 48 -0.33 -4.90 10.50
C SER A 48 0.06 -6.37 10.68
N GLY A 49 0.60 -6.98 9.63
CA GLY A 49 0.97 -8.40 9.56
C GLY A 49 -0.04 -9.27 8.80
N GLU A 50 -1.27 -8.78 8.60
CA GLU A 50 -2.28 -9.44 7.76
C GLU A 50 -1.87 -9.44 6.29
N THR A 51 -2.59 -10.23 5.49
CA THR A 51 -2.32 -10.42 4.07
C THR A 51 -3.47 -9.92 3.21
N PHE A 52 -3.12 -9.43 2.02
CA PHE A 52 -4.06 -9.02 0.99
C PHE A 52 -3.69 -9.69 -0.34
N SER A 53 -4.70 -10.12 -1.09
CA SER A 53 -4.55 -10.55 -2.49
C SER A 53 -5.79 -10.11 -3.26
N VAL A 54 -5.60 -9.75 -4.54
CA VAL A 54 -6.69 -9.30 -5.41
C VAL A 54 -7.57 -10.46 -5.91
N ASP A 55 -7.03 -11.69 -5.94
CA ASP A 55 -7.70 -12.92 -6.36
C ASP A 55 -7.00 -14.13 -5.68
N PRO A 56 -7.70 -15.23 -5.36
CA PRO A 56 -7.09 -16.49 -4.95
C PRO A 56 -5.84 -16.98 -5.72
N LYS A 57 -5.67 -16.62 -6.99
CA LYS A 57 -4.51 -16.98 -7.83
C LYS A 57 -3.49 -15.85 -8.01
N ALA A 58 -3.80 -14.66 -7.51
CA ALA A 58 -2.89 -13.53 -7.56
C ALA A 58 -1.88 -13.58 -6.40
N PRO A 59 -0.75 -12.87 -6.54
CA PRO A 59 0.23 -12.73 -5.47
C PRO A 59 -0.34 -12.23 -4.15
N VAL A 60 0.18 -12.77 -3.07
CA VAL A 60 -0.16 -12.37 -1.71
C VAL A 60 0.82 -11.31 -1.23
N PHE A 61 0.28 -10.25 -0.65
CA PHE A 61 1.01 -9.14 -0.07
C PHE A 61 0.78 -9.10 1.43
N GLN A 62 1.85 -9.02 2.22
CA GLN A 62 1.75 -8.70 3.63
C GLN A 62 1.61 -7.18 3.81
N LEU A 63 0.63 -6.78 4.63
CA LEU A 63 0.41 -5.40 5.03
C LEU A 63 1.31 -5.06 6.22
N ARG A 64 2.00 -3.93 6.15
CA ARG A 64 2.75 -3.37 7.27
C ARG A 64 2.35 -1.91 7.46
N GLU A 65 1.91 -1.58 8.67
CA GLU A 65 1.59 -0.20 9.03
C GLU A 65 2.88 0.55 9.39
N GLU A 66 3.03 1.75 8.84
CA GLU A 66 4.15 2.64 9.16
C GLU A 66 3.61 4.08 9.29
N SER A 67 4.33 4.93 10.03
CA SER A 67 4.12 6.39 9.97
C SER A 67 4.41 6.91 8.56
N CYS A 68 4.05 8.16 8.25
CA CYS A 68 4.46 8.75 6.97
C CYS A 68 5.99 8.70 6.86
N VAL A 69 6.49 8.13 5.77
CA VAL A 69 7.93 8.01 5.46
C VAL A 69 8.34 8.82 4.24
N LEU A 70 7.37 9.51 3.63
CA LEU A 70 7.55 10.21 2.36
C LEU A 70 7.87 11.69 2.55
N PHE A 71 7.37 12.26 3.65
CA PHE A 71 7.47 13.68 3.97
C PHE A 71 7.71 13.85 5.47
N GLU A 72 8.38 14.93 5.85
CA GLU A 72 8.55 15.33 7.25
C GLU A 72 7.25 15.93 7.80
N SER A 73 7.06 15.92 9.12
CA SER A 73 5.77 16.29 9.74
C SER A 73 5.32 17.75 9.53
N ASP A 74 6.24 18.63 9.14
CA ASP A 74 5.98 20.04 8.83
C ASP A 74 5.74 20.30 7.33
N ASP A 75 5.86 19.28 6.48
CA ASP A 75 5.59 19.36 5.05
C ASP A 75 4.07 19.37 4.78
N PRO A 76 3.55 20.24 3.89
CA PRO A 76 2.12 20.24 3.50
C PRO A 76 1.61 18.92 2.91
N PHE A 77 2.49 18.07 2.39
CA PHE A 77 2.16 16.74 1.87
C PHE A 77 2.31 15.63 2.91
N TYR A 78 2.69 15.97 4.14
CA TYR A 78 2.69 15.01 5.25
C TYR A 78 1.30 14.42 5.45
N ASN A 79 1.21 13.09 5.30
CA ASN A 79 -0.03 12.38 5.54
C ASN A 79 -0.06 11.87 7.00
N PRO A 80 -0.85 12.48 7.91
CA PRO A 80 -0.89 12.07 9.31
C PRO A 80 -1.50 10.68 9.53
N TYR A 81 -2.20 10.13 8.52
CA TYR A 81 -2.73 8.78 8.60
C TYR A 81 -1.64 7.71 8.48
N GLY A 82 -0.48 8.04 7.91
CA GLY A 82 0.65 7.12 7.71
C GLY A 82 0.59 6.38 6.37
N VAL A 83 1.26 5.23 6.30
CA VAL A 83 1.32 4.41 5.09
C VAL A 83 1.04 2.94 5.37
N TRP A 84 0.42 2.27 4.41
CA TRP A 84 0.45 0.83 4.27
C TRP A 84 1.57 0.43 3.32
N ARG A 85 2.56 -0.30 3.83
CA ARG A 85 3.57 -0.95 2.99
C ARG A 85 3.10 -2.36 2.63
N LEU A 86 2.97 -2.63 1.34
CA LEU A 86 2.55 -3.92 0.79
C LEU A 86 3.77 -4.66 0.27
N ASN A 87 4.17 -5.73 0.96
CA ASN A 87 5.33 -6.54 0.56
C ASN A 87 4.85 -7.87 -0.02
N LYS A 88 5.21 -8.16 -1.27
CA LYS A 88 4.91 -9.46 -1.89
C LYS A 88 5.61 -10.59 -1.14
N ILE A 89 4.87 -11.62 -0.78
CA ILE A 89 5.37 -12.80 -0.04
C ILE A 89 5.19 -14.12 -0.78
N SER A 90 4.44 -14.15 -1.89
CA SER A 90 4.25 -15.31 -2.78
C SER A 90 4.09 -14.90 -4.23
#